data_AF-A0A1B6KZG3-F1
#
_entry.id   AF-A0A1B6KZG3-F1
#
_cell.length_a   1.000
_cell.length_b   1.000
_cell.length_c   1.000
_cell.angle_alpha   90.00
_cell.angle_beta   90.00
_cell.angle_gamma   90.00
#
_symmetry.space_group_name_H-M   'P 1'
#
loop_
_entity.id
_entity.type
_entity.pdbx_description
1 polymer ?
#
loop_
_entity_poly.entity_id
_entity_poly.type
_entity_poly.pdbx_seq_one_letter_code
_entity_poly.pdbx_strand_id
1 'polypeptide(L)'
;FTPRERRILLQKIFVQVLVRLCSHASPAEELSRKDDLTLLFSAITSWCPQYNVLWRKSASEVLMTISRHGLTQPVVNYIHSKGCVALCIDNMQRGQDLSPLEIVEMFVAVFCFLKDSSEVSQTLLEDFRTCQGYMFLSDFLLKLEQDKSAEAGEAIRNLV
;
A
#
# COMPACT_ATOMS: atom_id res chain seq x y z
N PHE A 1 -0.04 -30.48 10.94
CA PHE A 1 -0.05 -29.32 10.03
C PHE A 1 0.08 -29.76 8.58
N THR A 2 -0.94 -29.49 7.76
CA THR A 2 -0.90 -29.59 6.30
C THR A 2 0.06 -28.54 5.70
N PRO A 3 0.53 -28.69 4.45
CA PRO A 3 1.36 -27.67 3.79
C PRO A 3 0.71 -26.28 3.77
N ARG A 4 -0.62 -26.22 3.58
CA ARG A 4 -1.41 -24.98 3.62
C ARG A 4 -1.40 -24.34 5.01
N GLU A 5 -1.62 -25.13 6.06
CA GLU A 5 -1.59 -24.64 7.45
C GLU A 5 -0.20 -24.11 7.83
N ARG A 6 0.87 -24.79 7.40
CA ARG A 6 2.25 -24.32 7.64
C ARG A 6 2.50 -22.96 6.98
N ARG A 7 2.04 -22.77 5.74
CA ARG A 7 2.18 -21.49 5.01
C ARG A 7 1.43 -20.37 5.73
N ILE A 8 0.20 -20.61 6.17
CA ILE A 8 -0.60 -19.61 6.91
C ILE A 8 0.07 -19.28 8.24
N LEU A 9 0.54 -20.29 8.98
CA LEU A 9 1.21 -20.08 10.26
C LEU A 9 2.50 -19.27 10.10
N LEU A 10 3.31 -19.60 9.08
CA LEU A 10 4.53 -18.84 8.75
C LEU A 10 4.20 -17.37 8.46
N GLN A 11 3.20 -17.12 7.60
CA GLN A 11 2.78 -15.77 7.28
C GLN A 11 2.33 -15.00 8.52
N LYS A 12 1.50 -15.60 9.39
CA LYS A 12 1.07 -14.96 10.64
C LYS A 12 2.24 -14.63 11.57
N ILE A 13 3.15 -15.55 11.81
CA ILE A 13 4.30 -15.33 12.69
C ILE A 13 5.20 -14.23 12.11
N PHE A 14 5.46 -14.27 10.81
CA PHE A 14 6.31 -13.28 10.13
C PHE A 14 5.71 -11.87 10.25
N VAL A 15 4.41 -11.73 9.98
CA VAL A 15 3.71 -10.44 10.12
C VAL A 15 3.74 -9.94 11.55
N GLN A 16 3.46 -10.80 12.53
CA GLN A 16 3.48 -10.41 13.94
C GLN A 16 4.86 -9.88 14.38
N VAL A 17 5.93 -10.53 13.92
CA VAL A 17 7.30 -10.06 14.18
C VAL A 17 7.55 -8.71 13.51
N LEU A 18 7.22 -8.55 12.23
CA LEU A 18 7.43 -7.28 11.52
C LEU A 18 6.61 -6.13 12.10
N VAL A 19 5.33 -6.35 12.40
CA VAL A 19 4.46 -5.36 13.06
C VAL A 19 5.04 -4.99 14.43
N ARG A 20 5.49 -5.98 15.22
CA ARG A 20 6.06 -5.69 16.54
C ARG A 20 7.37 -4.90 16.46
N LEU A 21 8.21 -5.17 15.47
CA LEU A 21 9.42 -4.37 15.23
C LEU A 21 9.05 -2.96 14.76
N CYS A 22 8.21 -2.85 13.75
CA CYS A 22 7.81 -1.59 13.13
C CYS A 22 6.90 -0.71 14.03
N SER A 23 6.48 -1.19 15.20
CA SER A 23 5.90 -0.33 16.25
C SER A 23 6.92 0.59 16.93
N HIS A 24 8.17 0.59 16.46
CA HIS A 24 9.23 1.49 16.87
C HIS A 24 9.82 2.19 15.64
N ALA A 25 10.38 3.40 15.82
CA ALA A 25 10.99 4.16 14.73
C ALA A 25 12.24 3.50 14.12
N SER A 26 13.09 2.90 14.97
CA SER A 26 14.40 2.39 14.54
C SER A 26 14.33 1.37 13.38
N PRO A 27 13.39 0.40 13.35
CA PRO A 27 13.25 -0.49 12.20
C PRO A 27 12.87 0.20 10.89
N ALA A 28 12.01 1.23 10.92
CA ALA A 28 11.66 1.98 9.71
C ALA A 28 12.85 2.81 9.18
N GLU A 29 13.63 3.40 10.09
CA GLU A 29 14.87 4.10 9.75
C GLU A 29 15.92 3.14 9.16
N GLU A 30 16.06 1.95 9.74
CA GLU A 30 16.98 0.94 9.23
C GLU A 30 16.56 0.43 7.84
N LEU A 31 15.27 0.16 7.62
CA LEU A 31 14.74 -0.18 6.28
C LEU A 31 15.01 0.93 5.26
N SER A 32 14.85 2.19 5.66
CA SER A 32 15.16 3.34 4.80
C SER A 32 16.66 3.42 4.49
N ARG A 33 17.51 3.23 5.50
CA ARG A 33 18.96 3.24 5.36
C ARG A 33 19.50 2.11 4.49
N LYS A 34 18.82 0.96 4.50
CA LYS A 34 19.14 -0.23 3.70
C LYS A 34 18.53 -0.23 2.30
N ASP A 35 17.71 0.77 1.99
CA ASP A 35 16.97 0.89 0.73
C ASP A 35 15.91 -0.20 0.51
N ASP A 36 15.43 -0.82 1.59
CA ASP A 36 14.45 -1.91 1.55
C ASP A 36 13.01 -1.41 1.75
N LEU A 37 12.81 -0.21 2.32
CA LEU A 37 11.46 0.30 2.62
C LEU A 37 10.61 0.46 1.34
N THR A 38 11.21 0.81 0.20
CA THR A 38 10.49 0.90 -1.08
C THR A 38 9.84 -0.44 -1.50
N LEU A 39 10.39 -1.58 -1.06
CA LEU A 39 9.85 -2.90 -1.35
C LEU A 39 8.45 -3.09 -0.74
N LEU A 40 8.17 -2.47 0.41
CA LEU A 40 6.83 -2.52 1.00
C LEU A 40 5.81 -1.75 0.15
N PHE A 41 6.18 -0.57 -0.36
CA PHE A 41 5.32 0.22 -1.27
C PHE A 41 5.06 -0.52 -2.59
N SER A 42 6.10 -1.14 -3.15
CA SER A 42 5.94 -2.04 -4.29
C SER A 42 5.00 -3.19 -3.96
N ALA A 43 5.18 -3.87 -2.83
CA ALA A 43 4.40 -5.05 -2.47
C ALA A 43 2.90 -4.77 -2.32
N ILE A 44 2.50 -3.61 -1.79
CA ILE A 44 1.08 -3.28 -1.57
C ILE A 44 0.30 -3.00 -2.86
N THR A 45 0.99 -2.69 -3.96
CA THR A 45 0.36 -2.26 -5.23
C THR A 45 0.77 -3.09 -6.44
N SER A 46 1.76 -3.98 -6.31
CA SER A 46 2.16 -4.86 -7.40
C SER A 46 1.12 -5.95 -7.65
N TRP A 47 0.87 -6.24 -8.93
CA TRP A 47 0.13 -7.44 -9.30
C TRP A 47 0.81 -8.69 -8.72
N CYS A 48 0.01 -9.63 -8.23
CA CYS A 48 0.52 -10.90 -7.74
C CYS A 48 -0.53 -12.00 -7.91
N PRO A 49 -0.10 -13.27 -8.07
CA PRO A 49 -1.02 -14.40 -8.11
C PRO A 49 -1.86 -14.52 -6.82
N GLN A 50 -3.04 -15.12 -6.92
CA GLN A 50 -3.99 -15.27 -5.80
C GLN A 50 -3.38 -15.85 -4.51
N TYR A 51 -2.44 -16.79 -4.64
CA TYR A 51 -1.77 -17.40 -3.48
C TYR A 51 -0.80 -16.45 -2.74
N ASN A 52 -0.48 -15.28 -3.30
CA ASN A 52 0.36 -14.23 -2.72
C ASN A 52 -0.44 -13.02 -2.20
N VAL A 53 -1.76 -12.96 -2.42
CA VAL A 53 -2.61 -11.85 -1.95
C VAL A 53 -2.51 -11.65 -0.44
N LEU A 54 -2.35 -12.74 0.33
CA LEU A 54 -2.13 -12.66 1.78
C LEU A 54 -0.85 -11.87 2.14
N TRP A 55 0.20 -11.97 1.33
CA TRP A 55 1.44 -11.21 1.56
C TRP A 55 1.30 -9.73 1.20
N ARG A 56 0.47 -9.39 0.20
CA ARG A 56 0.09 -7.99 -0.07
C ARG A 56 -0.59 -7.38 1.15
N LYS A 57 -1.58 -8.08 1.73
CA LYS A 57 -2.28 -7.64 2.96
C LYS A 57 -1.33 -7.51 4.14
N SER A 58 -0.38 -8.42 4.27
CA SER A 58 0.71 -8.34 5.26
C SER A 58 1.60 -7.11 5.09
N ALA A 59 2.00 -6.78 3.87
CA ALA A 59 2.79 -5.58 3.60
C ALA A 59 2.01 -4.31 3.95
N SER A 60 0.71 -4.28 3.66
CA SER A 60 -0.16 -3.16 4.06
C SER A 60 -0.21 -3.00 5.58
N GLU A 61 -0.35 -4.09 6.34
CA GLU A 61 -0.37 -4.05 7.80
C GLU A 61 0.94 -3.53 8.40
N VAL A 62 2.08 -3.93 7.84
CA VAL A 62 3.40 -3.41 8.24
C VAL A 62 3.52 -1.93 7.90
N LEU A 63 3.13 -1.50 6.69
CA LEU A 63 3.14 -0.08 6.31
C LEU A 63 2.22 0.77 7.21
N MET A 64 1.05 0.27 7.58
CA MET A 64 0.14 0.93 8.53
C MET A 64 0.70 1.01 9.95
N THR A 65 1.61 0.11 10.30
CA THR A 65 2.31 0.20 11.59
C THR A 65 3.41 1.25 11.51
N ILE A 66 4.16 1.29 10.41
CA ILE A 66 5.18 2.31 10.14
C ILE A 66 4.55 3.71 10.07
N SER A 67 3.38 3.87 9.43
CA SER A 67 2.71 5.18 9.33
C SER A 67 2.43 5.79 10.70
N ARG A 68 2.04 4.97 11.67
CA ARG A 68 1.65 5.40 13.03
C ARG A 68 2.81 5.57 13.98
N HIS A 69 3.89 4.81 13.80
CA HIS A 69 4.95 4.69 14.82
C HIS A 69 6.37 4.96 14.30
N GLY A 70 6.56 4.87 12.98
CA GLY A 70 7.87 4.86 12.34
C GLY A 70 8.14 6.00 11.36
N LEU A 71 7.21 6.94 11.15
CA LEU A 71 7.41 8.09 10.27
C LEU A 71 8.25 9.19 10.92
N THR A 72 9.55 8.96 11.03
CA THR A 72 10.51 10.03 11.36
C THR A 72 10.87 10.83 10.10
N GLN A 73 11.44 12.03 10.27
CA GLN A 73 11.83 12.87 9.12
C GLN A 73 12.76 12.16 8.11
N PRO A 74 13.78 11.37 8.53
CA PRO A 74 14.59 10.58 7.61
C PRO A 74 13.76 9.58 6.77
N VAL A 75 12.76 8.94 7.38
CA VAL A 75 11.89 7.97 6.70
C VAL A 75 11.00 8.68 5.68
N VAL A 76 10.39 9.81 6.05
CA VAL A 76 9.59 10.63 5.11
C VAL A 76 10.45 11.09 3.93
N ASN A 77 11.66 11.60 4.20
CA ASN A 77 12.59 12.03 3.15
C ASN A 77 12.99 10.87 2.23
N TYR A 78 13.20 9.67 2.78
CA TYR A 78 13.46 8.48 1.99
C TYR A 78 12.28 8.17 1.07
N ILE A 79 11.06 8.09 1.60
CA ILE A 79 9.84 7.76 0.83
C ILE A 79 9.65 8.76 -0.33
N HIS A 80 9.81 10.05 -0.03
CA HIS A 80 9.74 11.12 -1.03
C HIS A 80 10.82 10.97 -2.10
N SER A 81 12.10 10.91 -1.70
CA SER A 81 13.23 10.85 -2.64
C SER A 81 13.25 9.59 -3.52
N LYS A 82 12.70 8.48 -3.03
CA LYS A 82 12.56 7.22 -3.78
C LYS A 82 11.30 7.17 -4.63
N GLY A 83 10.43 8.17 -4.57
CA GLY A 83 9.19 8.22 -5.35
C GLY A 83 8.25 7.07 -5.00
N CYS A 84 8.22 6.63 -3.74
CA CYS A 84 7.42 5.47 -3.32
C CYS A 84 5.92 5.64 -3.59
N VAL A 85 5.39 6.87 -3.47
CA VAL A 85 3.99 7.17 -3.81
C VAL A 85 3.74 7.06 -5.31
N ALA A 86 4.64 7.60 -6.13
CA ALA A 86 4.56 7.48 -7.59
C ALA A 86 4.64 6.01 -8.03
N LEU A 87 5.53 5.22 -7.42
CA LEU A 87 5.63 3.78 -7.65
C LEU A 87 4.29 3.05 -7.41
N CYS A 88 3.59 3.40 -6.34
CA CYS A 88 2.28 2.84 -6.05
C CYS A 88 1.26 3.12 -7.17
N ILE A 89 1.22 4.36 -7.67
CA ILE A 89 0.31 4.77 -8.75
C ILE A 89 0.69 4.09 -10.06
N ASP A 90 1.97 4.04 -10.41
CA ASP A 90 2.47 3.37 -11.59
C ASP A 90 2.08 1.88 -11.62
N ASN A 91 2.21 1.19 -10.49
CA ASN A 91 1.84 -0.23 -10.39
C ASN A 91 0.34 -0.45 -10.63
N MET A 92 -0.51 0.40 -10.04
CA MET A 92 -1.95 0.32 -10.22
C MET A 92 -2.37 0.60 -11.67
N GLN A 93 -1.71 1.55 -12.34
CA GLN A 93 -2.01 1.89 -13.74
C GLN A 93 -1.56 0.82 -14.74
N ARG A 94 -0.43 0.14 -14.47
CA ARG A 94 0.15 -0.85 -15.38
C ARG A 94 -0.44 -2.26 -15.23
N GLY A 95 -1.20 -2.51 -14.17
CA GLY A 95 -1.78 -3.84 -13.91
C GLY A 95 -2.89 -4.21 -14.89
N GLN A 96 -2.52 -4.81 -16.03
CA GLN A 96 -3.48 -5.24 -17.07
C GLN A 96 -4.48 -6.29 -16.57
N ASP A 97 -4.14 -7.03 -15.52
CA ASP A 97 -4.94 -8.12 -14.95
C ASP A 97 -5.47 -7.80 -13.54
N LEU A 98 -5.54 -6.52 -13.15
CA LEU A 98 -6.10 -6.13 -11.85
C LEU A 98 -7.62 -5.94 -11.96
N SER A 99 -8.36 -6.59 -11.07
CA SER A 99 -9.80 -6.35 -10.94
C SER A 99 -10.07 -4.97 -10.32
N PRO A 100 -11.24 -4.35 -10.58
CA PRO A 100 -11.68 -3.14 -9.90
C PRO A 100 -11.53 -3.19 -8.37
N LEU A 101 -11.92 -4.31 -7.76
CA LEU A 101 -11.82 -4.49 -6.31
C LEU A 101 -10.37 -4.55 -5.83
N GLU A 102 -9.45 -5.14 -6.61
CA GLU A 102 -8.03 -5.13 -6.26
C GLU A 102 -7.45 -3.72 -6.29
N ILE A 103 -7.80 -2.92 -7.29
CA ILE A 103 -7.37 -1.51 -7.38
C ILE A 103 -7.93 -0.71 -6.20
N VAL A 104 -9.17 -0.97 -5.79
CA VAL A 104 -9.75 -0.34 -4.58
C VAL A 104 -9.02 -0.75 -3.32
N GLU A 105 -8.73 -2.04 -3.10
CA GLU A 105 -7.94 -2.50 -1.94
C GLU A 105 -6.56 -1.81 -1.91
N MET A 106 -5.92 -1.61 -3.07
CA MET A 106 -4.65 -0.89 -3.20
C MET A 106 -4.78 0.59 -2.85
N PHE A 107 -5.80 1.29 -3.38
CA PHE A 107 -6.07 2.68 -3.03
C PHE A 107 -6.33 2.85 -1.54
N VAL A 108 -7.13 1.98 -0.93
CA VAL A 108 -7.41 2.03 0.51
C VAL A 108 -6.11 1.92 1.31
N ALA A 109 -5.21 1.00 0.95
CA ALA A 109 -3.91 0.88 1.61
C ALA A 109 -3.06 2.16 1.48
N VAL A 110 -3.01 2.75 0.28
CA VAL A 110 -2.28 4.01 0.03
C VAL A 110 -2.93 5.18 0.79
N PHE A 111 -4.24 5.31 0.77
CA PHE A 111 -4.96 6.40 1.45
C PHE A 111 -4.86 6.31 2.95
N CYS A 112 -4.98 5.12 3.54
CA CYS A 112 -4.75 4.95 4.97
C CYS A 112 -3.33 5.37 5.37
N PHE A 113 -2.33 5.02 4.55
CA PHE A 113 -0.95 5.46 4.79
C PHE A 113 -0.79 6.98 4.65
N LEU A 114 -1.32 7.57 3.57
CA LEU A 114 -1.25 9.00 3.32
C LEU A 114 -1.94 9.82 4.41
N LYS A 115 -3.13 9.38 4.85
CA LYS A 115 -3.87 9.99 5.96
C LYS A 115 -3.01 10.06 7.20
N ASP A 116 -2.49 8.93 7.67
CA ASP A 116 -1.67 8.89 8.88
C ASP A 116 -0.37 9.70 8.69
N SER A 117 0.24 9.67 7.49
CA SER A 117 1.44 10.44 7.21
C SER A 117 1.22 11.96 7.24
N SER A 118 0.03 12.42 6.86
CA SER A 118 -0.31 13.85 6.80
C SER A 118 -0.37 14.52 8.17
N GLU A 119 -0.56 13.72 9.24
CA GLU A 119 -0.48 14.19 10.63
C GLU A 119 0.96 14.55 11.03
N VAL A 120 1.96 14.01 10.31
CA VAL A 120 3.40 14.26 10.53
C VAL A 120 3.98 15.21 9.48
N SER A 121 3.68 15.01 8.19
CA SER A 121 4.17 15.82 7.09
C SER A 121 3.22 15.79 5.88
N GLN A 122 3.04 16.95 5.24
CA GLN A 122 2.24 17.07 4.02
C GLN A 122 2.99 16.61 2.74
N THR A 123 4.29 16.32 2.83
CA THR A 123 5.13 15.97 1.67
C THR A 123 4.56 14.81 0.85
N LEU A 124 4.12 13.73 1.50
CA LEU A 124 3.67 12.54 0.77
C LEU A 124 2.30 12.72 0.12
N LEU A 125 1.45 13.57 0.71
CA LEU A 125 0.17 13.96 0.10
C LEU A 125 0.42 14.83 -1.14
N GLU A 126 1.40 15.71 -1.07
CA GLU A 126 1.87 16.49 -2.21
C GLU A 126 2.51 15.61 -3.30
N ASP A 127 3.25 14.56 -2.93
CA ASP A 127 3.76 13.56 -3.88
C ASP A 127 2.62 12.88 -4.62
N PHE A 128 1.56 12.48 -3.91
CA PHE A 128 0.36 11.90 -4.54
C PHE A 128 -0.29 12.87 -5.55
N ARG A 129 -0.34 14.16 -5.21
CA ARG A 129 -0.85 15.21 -6.11
C ARG A 129 0.03 15.35 -7.36
N THR A 130 1.34 15.46 -7.18
CA THR A 130 2.30 15.73 -8.26
C THR A 130 2.43 14.54 -9.21
N CYS A 131 2.34 13.31 -8.70
CA CYS A 131 2.34 12.09 -9.52
C CYS A 131 0.96 11.76 -10.15
N GLN A 132 0.04 12.73 -10.23
CA GLN A 132 -1.28 12.58 -10.84
C GLN A 132 -2.20 11.54 -10.18
N GLY A 133 -2.00 11.25 -8.89
CA GLY A 133 -2.80 10.28 -8.15
C GLY A 133 -4.29 10.64 -8.13
N TYR A 134 -4.63 11.92 -8.00
CA TYR A 134 -6.02 12.39 -8.06
C TYR A 134 -6.65 12.20 -9.45
N MET A 135 -5.90 12.51 -10.52
CA MET A 135 -6.39 12.31 -11.88
C MET A 135 -6.66 10.83 -12.14
N PHE A 136 -5.74 9.96 -11.72
CA PHE A 136 -5.92 8.51 -11.83
C PHE A 136 -7.16 8.02 -11.06
N LEU A 137 -7.35 8.49 -9.81
CA LEU A 137 -8.53 8.17 -9.01
C LEU A 137 -9.83 8.60 -9.70
N SER A 138 -9.87 9.83 -10.22
CA SER A 138 -11.04 10.35 -10.93
C SER A 138 -11.36 9.54 -12.18
N ASP A 139 -10.36 9.24 -13.01
CA ASP A 139 -10.53 8.42 -14.21
C ASP A 139 -11.01 7.00 -13.86
N PHE A 140 -10.49 6.43 -12.76
CA PHE A 140 -10.92 5.13 -12.26
C PHE A 140 -12.38 5.15 -11.82
N LEU A 141 -12.79 6.12 -11.00
CA LEU A 141 -14.18 6.28 -10.55
C LEU A 141 -15.15 6.47 -11.72
N LEU A 142 -14.80 7.30 -12.71
CA LEU A 142 -15.60 7.51 -13.91
C LEU A 142 -15.77 6.23 -14.75
N LYS A 143 -14.72 5.40 -14.85
CA LYS A 143 -14.82 4.09 -15.51
C LYS A 143 -15.75 3.15 -14.76
N LEU A 144 -15.68 3.11 -13.43
CA LEU A 144 -16.57 2.28 -12.62
C LEU A 144 -18.03 2.73 -12.74
N GLU A 145 -18.29 4.04 -12.80
CA GLU A 145 -19.66 4.56 -12.93
C GLU A 145 -20.30 4.15 -14.27
N GLN A 146 -19.48 4.01 -15.31
CA GLN A 146 -19.92 3.55 -16.64
C GLN A 146 -20.10 2.03 -16.71
N ASP A 147 -19.47 1.27 -15.82
CA ASP A 147 -19.61 -0.17 -15.72
C ASP A 147 -20.84 -0.56 -14.89
N LYS A 148 -21.78 -1.27 -15.53
CA LYS A 148 -23.03 -1.74 -14.90
C LYS A 148 -22.87 -3.06 -14.15
N SER A 149 -21.66 -3.57 -14.02
CA SER A 149 -21.37 -4.79 -13.27
C SER A 149 -21.62 -4.60 -11.77
N ALA A 150 -22.00 -5.68 -11.08
CA ALA A 150 -22.15 -5.66 -9.63
C ALA A 150 -20.80 -5.38 -8.93
N GLU A 151 -19.70 -5.83 -9.52
CA GLU A 151 -18.34 -5.62 -9.03
C GLU A 151 -17.95 -4.13 -9.07
N ALA A 152 -18.24 -3.41 -10.17
CA ALA A 152 -17.99 -1.98 -10.25
C ALA A 152 -18.81 -1.19 -9.22
N GLY A 153 -20.09 -1.57 -9.04
CA GLY A 153 -20.93 -0.98 -8.00
C GLY A 153 -20.39 -1.21 -6.58
N GLU A 154 -19.79 -2.37 -6.30
CA GLU A 154 -19.12 -2.64 -5.03
C GLU A 154 -17.81 -1.85 -4.88
N ALA A 155 -17.01 -1.78 -5.93
CA ALA A 155 -15.77 -1.03 -5.95
C ALA A 155 -15.98 0.46 -5.65
N ILE A 156 -17.00 1.11 -6.24
CA ILE A 156 -17.34 2.52 -5.95
C ILE A 156 -17.69 2.70 -4.47
N ARG A 157 -18.57 1.85 -3.91
CA ARG A 157 -19.00 1.95 -2.51
C ARG A 157 -17.87 1.80 -1.51
N ASN A 158 -16.82 1.05 -1.86
CA ASN A 158 -15.68 0.82 -0.98
C ASN A 158 -14.65 1.97 -1.04
N LEU A 159 -14.72 2.83 -2.05
CA LEU A 159 -13.75 3.91 -2.28
C LEU A 159 -14.28 5.31 -1.90
N VAL A 160 -15.60 5.50 -1.88
CA VAL A 160 -16.32 6.75 -1.53
C VAL A 160 -16.87 6.66 -0.12
#